data_AF-A0A329RWK2-F1
#
_entry.id   AF-A0A329RWK2-F1
#
_cell.length_a   1.000
_cell.length_b   1.000
_cell.length_c   1.000
_cell.angle_alpha   90.00
_cell.angle_beta   90.00
_cell.angle_gamma   90.00
#
_symmetry.space_group_name_H-M   'P 1'
#
loop_
_entity.id
_entity.type
_entity.pdbx_description
1 polymer ?
#
loop_
_entity_poly.entity_id
_entity_poly.type
_entity_poly.pdbx_seq_one_letter_code
_entity_poly.pdbx_strand_id
1 'polypeptide(L)'
;MDNTLPLTKQHKMARLNWAKNMIIQPDKWSQIVFSDEKKFNLDGPDGLRHYFSSAGKSKLAILEGRQASEHYIYTVSEYMLPFAHLHHGVDYIYQQDNASIHRSKLKMEIFEEEGIKLLDWPARSPDLNPIENVWAMMARIGYHNGKQYTAWLK
;
A
#
# COMPACT_ATOMS: atom_id res chain seq x y z
N MET A 1 -15.24 18.06 -6.83
CA MET A 1 -14.50 18.14 -8.10
C MET A 1 -13.51 16.99 -8.09
N ASP A 2 -13.64 16.08 -9.04
CA ASP A 2 -12.74 14.94 -9.18
C ASP A 2 -11.38 15.46 -9.67
N ASN A 3 -10.40 15.58 -8.77
CA ASN A 3 -9.06 16.07 -9.06
C ASN A 3 -8.15 15.00 -9.68
N THR A 4 -8.72 13.91 -10.18
CA THR A 4 -7.94 12.83 -10.79
C THR A 4 -7.50 13.23 -12.19
N LEU A 5 -6.23 13.61 -12.32
CA LEU A 5 -5.61 13.90 -13.61
C LEU A 5 -5.82 12.72 -14.57
N PRO A 6 -6.26 12.97 -15.82
CA PRO A 6 -6.60 11.90 -16.75
C PRO A 6 -5.40 10.98 -17.04
N LEU A 7 -5.68 9.70 -17.28
CA LEU A 7 -4.66 8.73 -17.65
C LEU A 7 -4.09 9.06 -19.03
N THR A 8 -2.76 9.22 -19.11
CA THR A 8 -2.05 9.39 -20.37
C THR A 8 -2.06 8.09 -21.18
N LYS A 9 -1.72 8.16 -22.48
CA LYS A 9 -1.55 6.96 -23.32
C LYS A 9 -0.52 5.99 -22.72
N GLN A 10 0.54 6.52 -22.12
CA GLN A 10 1.57 5.72 -21.46
C GLN A 10 1.03 5.01 -20.22
N HIS A 11 0.23 5.68 -19.37
CA HIS A 11 -0.39 5.03 -18.22
C HIS A 11 -1.31 3.89 -18.64
N LYS A 12 -2.15 4.11 -19.66
CA LYS A 12 -3.06 3.08 -20.18
C LYS A 12 -2.31 1.86 -20.70
N MET A 13 -1.20 2.07 -21.43
CA MET A 13 -0.37 0.99 -21.94
C MET A 13 0.31 0.21 -20.81
N ALA A 14 0.90 0.90 -19.84
CA ALA A 14 1.55 0.27 -18.69
C ALA A 14 0.57 -0.60 -17.89
N ARG A 15 -0.63 -0.08 -17.64
CA ARG A 15 -1.71 -0.80 -16.97
C ARG A 15 -2.16 -2.04 -17.74
N LEU A 16 -2.34 -1.92 -19.06
CA LEU A 16 -2.73 -3.05 -19.90
C LEU A 16 -1.66 -4.16 -19.90
N ASN A 17 -0.40 -3.79 -20.02
CA ASN A 17 0.71 -4.74 -20.00
C ASN A 17 0.82 -5.43 -18.63
N TRP A 18 0.70 -4.66 -17.55
CA TRP A 18 0.68 -5.22 -16.20
C TRP A 18 -0.47 -6.23 -16.02
N ALA A 19 -1.69 -5.86 -16.42
CA ALA A 19 -2.86 -6.73 -16.31
C ALA A 19 -2.69 -8.02 -17.13
N LYS A 20 -2.18 -7.92 -18.36
CA LYS A 20 -1.86 -9.09 -19.19
C LYS A 20 -0.86 -10.02 -18.50
N ASN A 21 0.21 -9.47 -17.95
CA ASN A 21 1.24 -10.23 -17.24
C ASN A 21 0.69 -10.94 -15.99
N MET A 22 -0.21 -10.31 -15.24
CA MET A 22 -0.83 -10.94 -14.06
C MET A 22 -1.85 -12.03 -14.43
N ILE A 23 -2.56 -11.89 -15.56
CA ILE A 23 -3.52 -12.91 -16.02
C ILE A 23 -2.81 -14.20 -16.45
N ILE A 24 -1.67 -14.08 -17.13
CA ILE A 24 -0.91 -15.25 -17.61
C ILE A 24 -0.10 -15.95 -16.50
N GLN A 25 0.04 -15.33 -15.32
CA GLN A 25 0.78 -15.86 -14.18
C GLN A 25 -0.12 -15.87 -12.92
N PRO A 26 -1.19 -16.69 -12.89
CA PRO A 26 -2.14 -16.70 -11.79
C PRO A 26 -1.51 -17.12 -10.45
N ASP A 27 -0.51 -18.00 -10.48
CA ASP A 27 0.16 -18.47 -9.26
C ASP A 27 0.92 -17.34 -8.54
N LYS A 28 1.33 -16.32 -9.29
CA LYS A 28 2.06 -15.16 -8.77
C LYS A 28 1.25 -14.38 -7.73
N TRP A 29 -0.07 -14.37 -7.82
CA TRP A 29 -0.94 -13.67 -6.87
C TRP A 29 -0.77 -14.17 -5.43
N SER A 30 -0.48 -15.46 -5.26
CA SER A 30 -0.29 -16.04 -3.93
C SER A 30 0.96 -15.51 -3.21
N GLN A 31 1.97 -15.10 -3.98
CA GLN A 31 3.28 -14.63 -3.50
C GLN A 31 3.35 -13.12 -3.29
N ILE A 32 2.30 -12.38 -3.67
CA ILE A 32 2.32 -10.91 -3.58
C ILE A 32 1.81 -10.46 -2.22
N VAL A 33 2.63 -9.66 -1.53
CA VAL A 33 2.24 -8.91 -0.34
C VAL A 33 1.91 -7.49 -0.77
N PHE A 34 0.64 -7.13 -0.70
CA PHE A 34 0.15 -5.80 -1.04
C PHE A 34 0.22 -4.87 0.17
N SER A 35 0.54 -3.60 -0.10
CA SER A 35 0.63 -2.55 0.91
C SER A 35 0.01 -1.25 0.41
N ASP A 36 -0.49 -0.44 1.34
CA ASP A 36 -0.91 0.94 1.07
C ASP A 36 -1.06 1.74 2.38
N GLU A 37 -1.12 3.06 2.26
CA GLU A 37 -1.40 3.98 3.34
C GLU A 37 -2.75 4.68 3.15
N LYS A 38 -3.60 4.63 4.18
CA LYS A 38 -4.88 5.34 4.18
C LYS A 38 -4.97 6.30 5.36
N LYS A 39 -5.22 7.57 5.04
CA LYS A 39 -5.61 8.55 6.06
C LYS A 39 -7.08 8.40 6.44
N PHE A 40 -7.35 8.31 7.75
CA PHE A 40 -8.68 8.43 8.34
C PHE A 40 -8.69 9.64 9.27
N ASN A 41 -9.51 10.65 8.98
CA ASN A 41 -9.68 11.78 9.88
C ASN A 41 -10.72 11.35 10.92
N LEU A 42 -10.26 10.92 12.10
CA LEU A 42 -11.12 10.59 13.22
C LEU A 42 -10.95 11.53 14.41
N ASP A 43 -9.79 12.17 14.64
CA ASP A 43 -9.59 13.37 15.51
C ASP A 43 -8.12 13.92 15.50
N GLY A 44 -7.34 13.74 14.42
CA GLY A 44 -5.91 14.14 14.38
C GLY A 44 -5.22 13.95 13.02
N PRO A 45 -3.93 14.29 12.87
CA PRO A 45 -3.14 14.11 11.64
C PRO A 45 -2.70 12.66 11.39
N ASP A 46 -3.52 11.67 11.74
CA ASP A 46 -3.09 10.27 11.80
C ASP A 46 -3.35 9.51 10.49
N GLY A 47 -2.39 8.67 10.10
CA GLY A 47 -2.48 7.74 8.97
C GLY A 47 -2.56 6.29 9.45
N LEU A 48 -3.06 5.40 8.60
CA LEU A 48 -3.04 3.97 8.84
C LEU A 48 -2.25 3.29 7.73
N ARG A 49 -1.46 2.28 8.08
CA ARG A 49 -0.76 1.42 7.12
C ARG A 49 -1.08 -0.04 7.39
N HIS A 50 -1.27 -0.80 6.32
CA HIS A 50 -1.66 -2.19 6.41
C HIS A 50 -1.07 -3.02 5.28
N TYR A 51 -0.85 -4.30 5.57
CA TYR A 51 -0.33 -5.27 4.63
C TYR A 51 -1.30 -6.43 4.52
N PHE A 52 -1.53 -6.93 3.32
CA PHE A 52 -2.34 -8.13 3.13
C PHE A 52 -1.82 -8.97 1.96
N SER A 53 -2.15 -10.25 1.98
CA SER A 53 -1.85 -11.23 0.94
C SER A 53 -2.94 -12.30 0.91
N SER A 54 -2.78 -13.29 0.04
CA SER A 54 -3.62 -14.49 0.03
C SER A 54 -3.67 -15.20 1.40
N ALA A 55 -2.61 -15.08 2.21
CA ALA A 55 -2.50 -15.67 3.55
C ALA A 55 -3.23 -14.88 4.65
N GLY A 56 -3.81 -13.73 4.34
CA GLY A 56 -4.51 -12.87 5.29
C GLY A 56 -3.86 -11.50 5.42
N LYS A 57 -3.93 -10.93 6.63
CA LYS A 57 -3.52 -9.54 6.89
C LYS A 57 -2.57 -9.38 8.06
N SER A 58 -1.74 -8.36 8.01
CA SER A 58 -0.88 -7.96 9.13
C SER A 58 -1.68 -7.30 10.26
N LYS A 59 -0.97 -6.95 11.34
CA LYS A 59 -1.43 -5.91 12.26
C LYS A 59 -1.50 -4.57 11.53
N LEU A 60 -2.49 -3.75 11.90
CA LEU A 60 -2.65 -2.39 11.41
C LEU A 60 -1.67 -1.47 12.14
N ALA A 61 -0.80 -0.79 11.39
CA ALA A 61 0.09 0.21 11.94
C ALA A 61 -0.61 1.57 11.95
N ILE A 62 -0.68 2.20 13.13
CA ILE A 62 -1.14 3.58 13.28
C ILE A 62 0.07 4.49 13.15
N LEU A 63 -0.04 5.49 12.29
CA LEU A 63 1.02 6.42 11.94
C LEU A 63 0.66 7.81 12.47
N GLU A 64 1.35 8.24 13.52
CA GLU A 64 1.13 9.57 14.11
C GLU A 64 2.06 10.61 13.47
N GLY A 65 1.53 11.80 13.18
CA GLY A 65 2.31 12.93 12.67
C GLY A 65 2.85 12.79 11.24
N ARG A 66 3.76 13.70 10.86
CA ARG A 66 4.31 13.77 9.50
C ARG A 66 5.16 12.55 9.20
N GLN A 67 4.80 11.81 8.17
CA GLN A 67 5.55 10.65 7.71
C GLN A 67 6.86 11.10 7.04
N ALA A 68 7.98 10.84 7.71
CA ALA A 68 9.33 10.92 7.17
C ALA A 68 9.81 9.52 6.76
N SER A 69 10.95 9.44 6.05
CA SER A 69 11.53 8.17 5.59
C SER A 69 11.83 7.19 6.74
N GLU A 70 12.09 7.67 7.95
CA GLU A 70 12.39 6.83 9.12
C GLU A 70 11.17 6.07 9.63
N HIS A 71 9.98 6.71 9.68
CA HIS A 71 8.72 6.05 10.04
C HIS A 71 8.33 4.97 9.02
N TYR A 72 8.71 5.18 7.75
CA TYR A 72 8.51 4.17 6.71
C TYR A 72 9.34 2.91 7.00
N ILE A 73 10.61 3.07 7.34
CA ILE A 73 11.51 1.95 7.63
C ILE A 73 11.02 1.18 8.84
N TYR A 74 10.70 1.90 9.92
CA TYR A 74 10.14 1.30 11.13
C TYR A 74 8.92 0.42 10.82
N THR A 75 7.95 0.95 10.05
CA THR A 75 6.76 0.17 9.72
C THR A 75 7.04 -1.05 8.85
N VAL A 76 7.98 -0.95 7.91
CA VAL A 76 8.39 -2.12 7.12
C VAL A 76 9.04 -3.17 8.02
N SER A 77 10.01 -2.78 8.84
CA SER A 77 10.76 -3.72 9.69
C SER A 77 9.90 -4.37 10.76
N GLU A 78 8.97 -3.63 11.37
CA GLU A 78 8.18 -4.11 12.51
C GLU A 78 6.86 -4.79 12.12
N TYR A 79 6.29 -4.45 10.96
CA TYR A 79 4.96 -4.95 10.57
C TYR A 79 4.99 -5.74 9.26
N MET A 80 5.74 -5.27 8.26
CA MET A 80 5.76 -5.91 6.94
C MET A 80 6.62 -7.18 6.95
N LEU A 81 7.90 -7.06 7.31
CA LEU A 81 8.85 -8.17 7.27
C LEU A 81 8.42 -9.35 8.15
N PRO A 82 7.98 -9.15 9.42
CA PRO A 82 7.57 -10.28 10.26
C PRO A 82 6.34 -10.99 9.69
N PHE A 83 5.39 -10.25 9.11
CA PHE A 83 4.23 -10.83 8.44
C PHE A 83 4.64 -11.61 7.18
N ALA A 84 5.45 -11.01 6.32
CA ALA A 84 5.89 -11.63 5.08
C ALA A 84 6.71 -12.90 5.35
N HIS A 85 7.68 -12.84 6.26
CA HIS A 85 8.52 -13.99 6.63
C HIS A 85 7.72 -15.12 7.28
N LEU A 86 6.74 -14.79 8.13
CA LEU A 86 5.90 -15.80 8.77
C LEU A 86 5.01 -16.55 7.78
N HIS A 87 4.48 -15.86 6.76
CA HIS A 87 3.47 -16.43 5.86
C HIS A 87 4.01 -16.91 4.51
N HIS A 88 5.11 -16.31 4.04
CA HIS A 88 5.68 -16.53 2.70
C HIS A 88 7.16 -16.90 2.72
N GLY A 89 7.79 -16.96 3.91
CA GLY A 89 9.23 -17.14 4.01
C GLY A 89 9.98 -15.99 3.37
N VAL A 90 11.04 -16.29 2.62
CA VAL A 90 11.89 -15.28 1.95
C VAL A 90 11.57 -15.11 0.46
N ASP A 91 10.63 -15.89 -0.09
CA ASP A 91 10.28 -15.85 -1.52
C ASP A 91 8.90 -15.23 -1.73
N TYR A 92 8.84 -13.91 -1.58
CA TYR A 92 7.65 -13.12 -1.85
C TYR A 92 7.98 -11.90 -2.72
N ILE A 93 6.93 -11.33 -3.30
CA ILE A 93 7.01 -10.11 -4.09
C ILE A 93 6.25 -9.04 -3.32
N TYR A 94 6.94 -7.98 -2.95
CA TYR A 94 6.33 -6.86 -2.26
C TYR A 94 5.78 -5.85 -3.25
N GLN A 95 4.50 -5.51 -3.10
CA GLN A 95 3.85 -4.46 -3.87
C GLN A 95 3.79 -3.18 -3.04
N GLN A 96 4.18 -2.08 -3.67
CA GLN A 96 4.03 -0.71 -3.19
C GLN A 96 3.70 0.19 -4.37
N ASP A 97 3.07 1.34 -4.12
CA ASP A 97 2.83 2.31 -5.16
C ASP A 97 4.08 3.18 -5.46
N ASN A 98 3.97 4.08 -6.45
CA ASN A 98 5.07 4.93 -6.88
C ASN A 98 5.10 6.30 -6.17
N ALA A 99 4.49 6.43 -4.98
CA ALA A 99 4.55 7.65 -4.20
C ALA A 99 6.00 8.06 -3.90
N SER A 100 6.26 9.36 -3.82
CA SER A 100 7.62 9.89 -3.61
C SER A 100 8.24 9.39 -2.31
N ILE A 101 7.44 9.19 -1.27
CA ILE A 101 7.86 8.64 0.03
C ILE A 101 8.36 7.19 -0.09
N HIS A 102 7.91 6.45 -1.11
CA HIS A 102 8.33 5.07 -1.38
C HIS A 102 9.58 4.99 -2.27
N ARG A 103 10.19 6.11 -2.65
CA ARG A 103 11.39 6.13 -3.52
C ARG A 103 12.64 6.67 -2.82
N SER A 104 12.66 6.67 -1.48
CA SER A 104 13.87 7.04 -0.74
C SER A 104 15.00 6.02 -0.98
N LYS A 105 16.25 6.50 -1.08
CA LYS A 105 17.43 5.66 -1.34
C LYS A 105 17.64 4.62 -0.24
N LEU A 106 17.64 5.07 1.02
CA LEU A 106 17.83 4.23 2.21
C LEU A 106 16.88 3.02 2.25
N LYS A 107 15.64 3.20 1.80
CA LYS A 107 14.65 2.13 1.76
C LYS A 107 14.93 1.10 0.66
N MET A 108 15.38 1.56 -0.51
CA MET A 108 15.78 0.66 -1.59
C MET A 108 17.00 -0.16 -1.19
N GLU A 109 17.95 0.43 -0.46
CA GLU A 109 19.10 -0.27 0.13
C GLU A 109 18.63 -1.36 1.10
N ILE A 110 17.72 -1.07 2.03
CA ILE A 110 17.15 -2.09 2.94
C ILE A 110 16.46 -3.21 2.17
N PHE A 111 15.72 -2.91 1.11
CA PHE A 111 15.02 -3.95 0.34
C PHE A 111 16.02 -4.83 -0.41
N GLU A 112 17.14 -4.26 -0.87
CA GLU A 112 18.22 -5.01 -1.48
C GLU A 112 18.96 -5.89 -0.46
N GLU A 113 19.28 -5.36 0.72
CA GLU A 113 19.92 -6.09 1.83
C GLU A 113 19.07 -7.27 2.31
N GLU A 114 17.75 -7.07 2.44
CA GLU A 114 16.79 -8.11 2.84
C GLU A 114 16.38 -9.03 1.67
N GLY A 115 16.88 -8.79 0.45
CA GLY A 115 16.58 -9.62 -0.73
C GLY A 115 15.13 -9.52 -1.24
N ILE A 116 14.43 -8.44 -0.91
CA ILE A 116 13.01 -8.25 -1.20
C ILE A 116 12.80 -7.92 -2.68
N LYS A 117 12.01 -8.74 -3.38
CA LYS A 117 11.60 -8.49 -4.76
C LYS A 117 10.47 -7.47 -4.80
N LEU A 118 10.64 -6.40 -5.57
CA LEU A 118 9.58 -5.41 -5.80
C LEU A 118 8.72 -5.77 -7.01
N LEU A 119 7.40 -5.62 -6.86
CA LEU A 119 6.47 -5.72 -7.98
C LEU A 119 6.59 -4.48 -8.87
N ASP A 120 6.83 -4.69 -10.17
CA ASP A 120 6.71 -3.62 -11.16
C ASP A 120 5.25 -3.14 -11.20
N TRP A 121 5.00 -1.91 -10.74
CA TRP A 121 3.66 -1.38 -10.50
C TRP A 121 3.34 -0.19 -11.41
N PRO A 122 2.23 -0.23 -12.18
CA PRO A 122 1.88 0.86 -13.07
C PRO A 122 1.41 2.09 -12.29
N ALA A 123 1.99 3.26 -12.60
CA ALA A 123 1.61 4.53 -11.98
C ALA A 123 0.10 4.84 -12.13
N ARG A 124 -0.46 5.52 -11.11
CA ARG A 124 -1.89 5.90 -11.04
C ARG A 124 -2.84 4.71 -11.21
N SER A 125 -2.59 3.66 -10.43
CA SER A 125 -3.40 2.45 -10.48
C SER A 125 -3.87 1.96 -9.12
N PRO A 126 -4.53 2.83 -8.32
CA PRO A 126 -5.08 2.42 -7.04
C PRO A 126 -6.11 1.28 -7.22
N ASP A 127 -6.92 1.32 -8.28
CA ASP A 127 -7.93 0.31 -8.59
C ASP A 127 -7.37 -1.10 -8.88
N LEU A 128 -6.06 -1.22 -9.15
CA LEU A 128 -5.40 -2.51 -9.31
C LEU A 128 -4.93 -3.10 -7.97
N ASN A 129 -4.87 -2.29 -6.90
CA ASN A 129 -4.47 -2.73 -5.57
C ASN A 129 -5.70 -3.22 -4.79
N PRO A 130 -5.82 -4.52 -4.48
CA PRO A 130 -7.02 -5.01 -3.80
C PRO A 130 -7.18 -4.50 -2.36
N ILE A 131 -6.14 -3.89 -1.76
CA ILE A 131 -6.24 -3.25 -0.43
C ILE A 131 -7.24 -2.10 -0.41
N GLU A 132 -7.47 -1.44 -1.55
CA GLU A 132 -8.45 -0.36 -1.67
C GLU A 132 -9.87 -0.86 -1.32
N ASN A 133 -10.17 -2.13 -1.59
CA ASN A 133 -11.43 -2.73 -1.17
C ASN A 133 -11.53 -2.84 0.35
N VAL A 134 -10.44 -3.18 1.03
CA VAL A 134 -10.35 -3.24 2.50
C VAL A 134 -10.58 -1.85 3.08
N TRP A 135 -9.94 -0.82 2.52
CA TRP A 135 -10.15 0.57 2.92
C TRP A 135 -11.57 1.05 2.69
N ALA A 136 -12.18 0.70 1.55
CA ALA A 136 -13.56 1.05 1.26
C ALA A 136 -14.53 0.43 2.29
N MET A 137 -14.31 -0.83 2.69
CA MET A 137 -15.09 -1.47 3.76
C MET A 137 -14.90 -0.78 5.11
N MET A 138 -13.64 -0.49 5.49
CA MET A 138 -13.34 0.22 6.73
C MET A 138 -13.95 1.62 6.78
N ALA A 139 -13.90 2.37 5.67
CA ALA A 139 -14.51 3.69 5.58
C ALA A 139 -16.03 3.62 5.73
N ARG A 140 -16.70 2.63 5.12
CA ARG A 140 -18.15 2.43 5.29
C ARG A 140 -18.53 2.15 6.74
N ILE A 141 -17.70 1.39 7.46
CA ILE A 141 -17.91 1.09 8.88
C ILE A 141 -17.62 2.32 9.74
N GLY A 142 -16.46 2.96 9.58
CA GLY A 142 -16.03 4.09 10.41
C GLY A 142 -16.84 5.37 10.19
N TYR A 143 -17.35 5.58 8.98
CA TYR A 143 -18.21 6.72 8.63
C TYR A 143 -19.70 6.36 8.59
N HIS A 144 -20.09 5.20 9.13
CA HIS A 144 -21.49 4.83 9.25
C HIS A 144 -22.27 5.93 10.00
N ASN A 145 -23.45 6.29 9.51
CA ASN A 145 -24.25 7.46 9.94
C ASN A 145 -23.72 8.86 9.52
N GLY A 146 -22.80 8.94 8.55
CA GLY A 146 -22.41 10.23 7.94
C GLY A 146 -21.59 11.15 8.85
N LYS A 147 -21.01 10.63 9.94
CA LYS A 147 -20.14 11.39 10.84
C LYS A 147 -18.81 11.69 10.17
N GLN A 148 -18.70 12.86 9.54
CA GLN A 148 -17.40 13.41 9.16
C GLN A 148 -16.81 14.13 10.37
N TYR A 149 -15.63 13.71 10.82
CA TYR A 149 -14.89 14.42 11.85
C TYR A 149 -14.16 15.58 11.15
N THR A 150 -14.59 16.80 11.44
CA THR A 150 -13.95 18.01 10.93
C THR A 150 -12.58 18.12 11.58
N ALA A 151 -11.52 18.03 10.77
CA ALA A 151 -10.23 18.53 11.20
C ALA A 151 -10.36 20.04 11.47
N TRP A 152 -9.79 20.48 12.59
CA TRP A 152 -9.53 21.87 13.03
C TRP A 152 -10.57 22.53 13.93
N LEU A 153 -10.15 22.77 15.18
CA LEU A 153 -10.34 24.05 15.85
C LEU A 153 -8.99 24.54 16.43
N LYS A 154 -8.44 25.55 15.73
CA LYS A 154 -7.31 26.48 16.02
C LYS A 154 -5.88 25.95 15.87
#